data_AF-A0A7G9GSG5-F1
#
_entry.id   AF-A0A7G9GSG5-F1
#
_cell.length_a   1.000
_cell.length_b   1.000
_cell.length_c   1.000
_cell.angle_alpha   90.00
_cell.angle_beta   90.00
_cell.angle_gamma   90.00
#
_symmetry.space_group_name_H-M   'P 1'
#
loop_
_entity.id
_entity.type
_entity.pdbx_description
1 polymer ?
#
loop_
_entity_poly.entity_id
_entity_poly.type
_entity_poly.pdbx_seq_one_letter_code
_entity_poly.pdbx_strand_id
1 'polypeptide(L)'
;MKLTELLKELQTQVPMCSSEEHDVDTRKAYMKKTRTFLHIIEESGVLKESEMNTLKRIRNKINDIWINYLYGRVNTASSQMQNLLQYRIHDDIYMDYFQNPGSQPAILYRGRISEKPLTDVKSFYHIPFNQRYLIGNQRYSLSGIPCLYLASSMDCVYAELGQKKNVCLCECKCKKDFPLFDMSIDYEYILHHKRTRKEVIDFLYTMPLKYACSIKALDNDGAKFKTNYIIPQLITATLYNMNTDIKGICYGSIAGNDLSYPMRLNYVYLPVYVLGKDIYDMELITSFDIKIRKM
;
A
#
# COMPACT_ATOMS: atom_id res chain seq x y z
N MET A 1 5.84 26.20 -16.69
CA MET A 1 5.84 24.78 -17.11
C MET A 1 4.40 24.31 -17.29
N LYS A 2 4.08 23.33 -18.16
CA LYS A 2 2.75 22.68 -18.20
C LYS A 2 2.67 21.56 -17.15
N LEU A 3 1.46 21.20 -16.69
CA LEU A 3 1.25 20.08 -15.75
C LEU A 3 1.86 18.76 -16.26
N THR A 4 1.71 18.45 -17.54
CA THR A 4 2.27 17.23 -18.14
C THR A 4 3.80 17.22 -18.15
N GLU A 5 4.44 18.39 -18.33
CA GLU A 5 5.90 18.52 -18.25
C GLU A 5 6.36 18.32 -16.80
N LEU A 6 5.67 18.93 -15.83
CA LEU A 6 5.93 18.73 -14.40
C LEU A 6 5.85 17.26 -14.00
N LEU A 7 4.82 16.54 -14.43
CA LEU A 7 4.67 15.12 -14.12
C LEU A 7 5.81 14.27 -14.70
N LYS A 8 6.27 14.56 -15.92
CA LYS A 8 7.42 13.87 -16.54
C LYS A 8 8.73 14.17 -15.81
N GLU A 9 8.92 15.41 -15.39
CA GLU A 9 10.07 15.82 -14.61
C GLU A 9 10.09 15.12 -13.24
N LEU A 10 8.95 15.09 -12.56
CA LEU A 10 8.79 14.39 -11.28
C LEU A 10 8.97 12.87 -11.42
N GLN A 11 8.43 12.24 -12.46
CA GLN A 11 8.64 10.82 -12.73
C GLN A 11 10.12 10.48 -12.86
N THR A 12 10.89 11.36 -13.52
CA THR A 12 12.31 11.16 -13.80
C THR A 12 13.18 11.43 -12.57
N GLN A 13 12.95 12.54 -11.88
CA GLN A 13 13.81 12.99 -10.77
C GLN A 13 13.40 12.42 -9.41
N VAL A 14 12.13 12.04 -9.25
CA VAL A 14 11.56 11.59 -7.98
C VAL A 14 10.73 10.31 -8.17
N PRO A 15 11.39 9.19 -8.55
CA PRO A 15 10.70 7.94 -8.83
C PRO A 15 9.91 7.44 -7.60
N MET A 16 8.83 6.72 -7.87
CA MET A 16 7.88 6.27 -6.85
C MET A 16 8.56 5.37 -5.81
N CYS A 17 9.16 4.27 -6.26
CA CYS A 17 9.97 3.38 -5.44
C CYS A 17 11.38 3.95 -5.23
N SER A 18 11.92 3.78 -4.03
CA SER A 18 13.36 3.95 -3.79
C SER A 18 13.86 2.93 -2.77
N SER A 19 15.16 2.72 -2.77
CA SER A 19 15.85 1.86 -1.81
C SER A 19 16.85 2.67 -1.02
N GLU A 20 17.04 2.31 0.24
CA GLU A 20 18.05 2.84 1.14
C GLU A 20 18.82 1.69 1.77
N GLU A 21 20.10 1.91 2.03
CA GLU A 21 20.98 0.88 2.59
C GLU A 21 20.50 0.46 3.98
N HIS A 22 20.19 1.44 4.83
CA HIS A 22 19.87 1.23 6.23
C HIS A 22 18.44 1.60 6.61
N ASP A 23 17.78 0.74 7.40
CA ASP A 23 16.43 0.96 7.92
C ASP A 23 16.28 2.27 8.69
N VAL A 24 17.31 2.63 9.48
CA VAL A 24 17.34 3.86 10.27
C VAL A 24 17.26 5.13 9.40
N ASP A 25 17.72 5.04 8.15
CA ASP A 25 17.75 6.17 7.22
C ASP A 25 16.45 6.32 6.40
N THR A 26 15.51 5.38 6.51
CA THR A 26 14.26 5.39 5.72
C THR A 26 13.44 6.69 5.87
N ARG A 27 13.35 7.25 7.09
CA ARG A 27 12.70 8.55 7.32
C ARG A 27 13.49 9.70 6.67
N LYS A 28 14.82 9.67 6.76
CA LYS A 28 15.70 10.68 6.17
C LYS A 28 15.58 10.68 4.64
N ALA A 29 15.51 9.49 4.05
CA ALA A 29 15.26 9.31 2.63
C ALA A 29 13.89 9.84 2.19
N TYR A 30 12.83 9.55 2.95
CA TYR A 30 11.52 10.16 2.73
C TYR A 30 11.59 11.69 2.72
N MET A 31 12.30 12.28 3.69
CA MET A 31 12.45 13.73 3.79
C MET A 31 13.27 14.33 2.62
N LYS A 32 14.34 13.65 2.19
CA LYS A 32 15.12 14.05 1.02
C LYS A 32 14.26 14.00 -0.25
N LYS A 33 13.57 12.87 -0.48
CA LYS A 33 12.70 12.65 -1.64
C LYS A 33 11.60 13.71 -1.72
N THR A 34 10.88 13.92 -0.62
CA THR A 34 9.78 14.90 -0.59
C THR A 34 10.24 16.35 -0.65
N ARG A 35 11.46 16.66 -0.19
CA ARG A 35 12.06 17.98 -0.40
C ARG A 35 12.30 18.26 -1.89
N THR A 36 12.90 17.31 -2.60
CA THR A 36 13.11 17.42 -4.06
C THR A 36 11.77 17.55 -4.80
N PHE A 37 10.79 16.71 -4.46
CA PHE A 37 9.44 16.78 -5.02
C PHE A 37 8.80 18.16 -4.84
N LEU A 38 8.82 18.71 -3.62
CA LEU A 38 8.26 20.04 -3.35
C LEU A 38 9.03 21.13 -4.10
N HIS A 39 10.35 21.05 -4.16
CA HIS A 39 11.18 22.03 -4.84
C HIS A 39 10.87 22.11 -6.34
N ILE A 40 10.81 20.97 -7.03
CA ILE A 40 10.46 20.91 -8.47
C ILE A 40 9.07 21.52 -8.72
N ILE A 41 8.09 21.20 -7.86
CA ILE A 41 6.74 21.74 -7.97
C ILE A 41 6.72 23.26 -7.76
N GLU A 42 7.47 23.76 -6.78
CA GLU A 42 7.56 25.19 -6.47
C GLU A 42 8.20 25.98 -7.61
N GLU A 43 9.33 25.50 -8.14
CA GLU A 43 10.02 26.11 -9.28
C GLU A 43 9.19 26.08 -10.57
N SER A 44 8.33 25.08 -10.73
CA SER A 44 7.49 24.96 -11.92
C SER A 44 6.48 26.11 -12.09
N GLY A 45 6.09 26.77 -10.99
CA GLY A 45 5.05 27.80 -10.93
C GLY A 45 3.64 27.29 -11.30
N VAL A 46 3.43 25.97 -11.36
CA VAL A 46 2.17 25.38 -11.85
C VAL A 46 1.06 25.37 -10.81
N LEU A 47 1.41 25.14 -9.54
CA LEU A 47 0.46 25.12 -8.43
C LEU A 47 0.21 26.53 -7.91
N LYS A 48 -1.04 26.82 -7.53
CA LYS A 48 -1.37 28.02 -6.78
C LYS A 48 -0.75 27.95 -5.38
N GLU A 49 -0.53 29.10 -4.76
CA GLU A 49 0.02 29.16 -3.40
C GLU A 49 -0.79 28.33 -2.40
N SER A 50 -2.13 28.39 -2.47
CA SER A 50 -3.03 27.60 -1.61
C SER A 50 -2.89 26.09 -1.80
N GLU A 51 -2.65 25.65 -3.05
CA GLU A 51 -2.44 24.25 -3.39
C GLU A 51 -1.08 23.78 -2.87
N MET A 52 -0.05 24.59 -3.08
CA MET A 52 1.29 24.32 -2.58
C MET A 52 1.32 24.23 -1.04
N ASN A 53 0.62 25.14 -0.36
CA ASN A 53 0.49 25.12 1.10
C ASN A 53 -0.22 23.86 1.62
N THR A 54 -1.24 23.39 0.90
CA THR A 54 -1.92 22.13 1.22
C THR A 54 -0.99 20.93 1.05
N LEU A 55 -0.23 20.88 -0.05
CA LEU A 55 0.75 19.82 -0.28
C LEU A 55 1.86 19.79 0.78
N LYS A 56 2.41 20.96 1.13
CA LYS A 56 3.41 21.12 2.21
C LYS A 56 2.86 20.63 3.55
N ARG A 57 1.61 20.96 3.88
CA ARG A 57 0.93 20.53 5.12
C ARG A 57 0.73 19.02 5.20
N ILE A 58 0.27 18.37 4.12
CA ILE A 58 0.16 16.89 4.06
C ILE A 58 1.53 16.24 4.29
N ARG A 59 2.55 16.68 3.56
CA ARG A 59 3.92 16.17 3.68
C ARG A 59 4.47 16.30 5.11
N ASN A 60 4.29 17.47 5.73
CA ASN A 60 4.73 17.72 7.10
C ASN A 60 3.99 16.83 8.10
N LYS A 61 2.66 16.68 7.93
CA LYS A 61 1.85 15.84 8.81
C LYS A 61 2.29 14.37 8.80
N ILE A 62 2.63 13.83 7.62
CA ILE A 62 3.16 12.47 7.48
C ILE A 62 4.50 12.33 8.21
N ASN A 63 5.40 13.32 8.09
CA ASN A 63 6.65 13.32 8.83
C ASN A 63 6.41 13.37 10.35
N ASP A 64 5.47 14.19 10.82
CA ASP A 64 5.12 14.27 12.24
C ASP A 64 4.56 12.96 12.78
N ILE A 65 3.72 12.26 12.01
CA ILE A 65 3.20 10.93 12.34
C ILE A 65 4.38 9.96 12.52
N TRP A 66 5.30 9.94 11.56
CA TRP A 66 6.49 9.08 11.60
C TRP A 66 7.35 9.37 12.84
N ILE A 67 7.62 10.66 13.12
CA ILE A 67 8.40 11.10 14.27
C ILE A 67 7.73 10.69 15.59
N ASN A 68 6.43 10.91 15.73
CA ASN A 68 5.71 10.55 16.95
C ASN A 68 5.76 9.04 17.21
N TYR A 69 5.66 8.22 16.17
CA TYR A 69 5.84 6.77 16.32
C TYR A 69 7.25 6.44 16.84
N LEU A 70 8.29 7.03 16.25
CA LEU A 70 9.69 6.80 16.66
C LEU A 70 9.98 7.29 18.09
N TYR A 71 9.25 8.28 18.59
CA TYR A 71 9.30 8.68 20.00
C TYR A 71 8.48 7.80 20.94
N GLY A 72 7.94 6.67 20.46
CA GLY A 72 7.10 5.76 21.24
C GLY A 72 5.67 6.27 21.47
N ARG A 73 5.26 7.38 20.83
CA ARG A 73 3.93 7.97 20.96
C ARG A 73 2.96 7.36 19.94
N VAL A 74 2.83 6.04 19.99
CA VAL A 74 2.09 5.25 18.99
C VAL A 74 0.62 5.69 18.90
N ASN A 75 -0.05 5.93 20.02
CA ASN A 75 -1.43 6.41 20.06
C ASN A 75 -1.58 7.77 19.37
N THR A 76 -0.64 8.68 19.59
CA THR A 76 -0.59 9.98 18.92
C THR A 76 -0.41 9.80 17.42
N ALA A 77 0.55 8.99 16.99
CA ALA A 77 0.80 8.72 15.57
C ALA A 77 -0.43 8.12 14.87
N SER A 78 -1.10 7.16 15.52
CA SER A 78 -2.33 6.55 15.00
C SER A 78 -3.48 7.56 14.90
N SER A 79 -3.72 8.35 15.95
CA SER A 79 -4.75 9.40 15.93
C SER A 79 -4.47 10.45 14.85
N GLN A 80 -3.19 10.80 14.66
CA GLN A 80 -2.77 11.74 13.63
C GLN A 80 -2.95 11.18 12.21
N MET A 81 -2.74 9.88 11.99
CA MET A 81 -3.02 9.24 10.71
C MET A 81 -4.52 9.24 10.40
N GLN A 82 -5.36 8.89 11.38
CA GLN A 82 -6.81 8.95 11.22
C GLN A 82 -7.29 10.36 10.87
N ASN A 83 -6.81 11.37 11.60
CA ASN A 83 -7.14 12.77 11.32
C ASN A 83 -6.64 13.23 9.95
N LEU A 84 -5.51 12.70 9.47
CA LEU A 84 -4.99 13.01 8.13
C LEU A 84 -5.91 12.41 7.04
N LEU A 85 -6.31 11.14 7.15
CA LEU A 85 -7.19 10.52 6.15
C LEU A 85 -8.59 11.15 6.11
N GLN A 86 -9.07 11.65 7.25
CA GLN A 86 -10.36 12.37 7.35
C GLN A 86 -10.25 13.89 7.10
N TYR A 87 -9.05 14.39 6.81
CA TYR A 87 -8.83 15.82 6.61
C TYR A 87 -9.56 16.32 5.35
N ARG A 88 -10.40 17.35 5.50
CA ARG A 88 -11.11 17.96 4.36
C ARG A 88 -10.16 18.81 3.52
N ILE A 89 -10.18 18.56 2.21
CA ILE A 89 -9.46 19.33 1.21
C ILE A 89 -10.50 19.72 0.15
N HIS A 90 -10.91 20.99 0.18
CA HIS A 90 -12.08 21.44 -0.60
C HIS A 90 -13.33 20.66 -0.18
N ASP A 91 -14.03 20.05 -1.14
CA ASP A 91 -15.29 19.32 -0.92
C ASP A 91 -15.06 17.83 -0.55
N ASP A 92 -13.85 17.31 -0.76
CA ASP A 92 -13.48 15.91 -0.55
C ASP A 92 -12.74 15.72 0.79
N ILE A 93 -12.72 14.50 1.33
CA ILE A 93 -11.76 14.12 2.37
C ILE A 93 -10.52 13.49 1.74
N TYR A 94 -9.35 13.60 2.41
CA TYR A 94 -8.08 13.12 1.86
C TYR A 94 -8.10 11.64 1.45
N MET A 95 -8.86 10.80 2.17
CA MET A 95 -9.08 9.40 1.84
C MET A 95 -9.72 9.19 0.46
N ASP A 96 -10.57 10.10 0.00
CA ASP A 96 -11.28 9.98 -1.28
C ASP A 96 -10.32 10.00 -2.48
N TYR A 97 -9.15 10.62 -2.33
CA TYR A 97 -8.10 10.64 -3.36
C TYR A 97 -7.41 9.29 -3.57
N PHE A 98 -7.70 8.31 -2.72
CA PHE A 98 -7.24 6.93 -2.83
C PHE A 98 -8.35 5.97 -3.25
N GLN A 99 -9.56 6.48 -3.54
CA GLN A 99 -10.61 5.67 -4.13
C GLN A 99 -10.41 5.66 -5.65
N ASN A 100 -9.94 4.54 -6.18
CA ASN A 100 -9.84 4.34 -7.63
C ASN A 100 -10.96 3.40 -8.07
N PRO A 101 -11.83 3.80 -9.02
CA PRO A 101 -12.80 2.90 -9.62
C PRO A 101 -12.18 1.88 -10.60
N GLY A 102 -10.85 1.85 -10.77
CA GLY A 102 -10.15 0.84 -11.55
C GLY A 102 -10.57 -0.57 -11.13
N SER A 103 -11.02 -1.39 -12.08
CA SER A 103 -11.55 -2.72 -11.77
C SER A 103 -10.43 -3.62 -11.25
N GLN A 104 -10.61 -4.14 -10.05
CA GLN A 104 -9.82 -5.25 -9.53
C GLN A 104 -9.73 -6.36 -10.60
N PRO A 105 -8.55 -6.96 -10.84
CA PRO A 105 -8.42 -8.09 -11.75
C PRO A 105 -9.38 -9.22 -11.38
N ALA A 106 -10.03 -9.81 -12.38
CA ALA A 106 -10.96 -10.94 -12.18
C ALA A 106 -10.27 -12.17 -11.55
N ILE A 107 -8.96 -12.30 -11.73
CA ILE A 107 -8.13 -13.37 -11.16
C ILE A 107 -6.94 -12.73 -10.46
N LEU A 108 -6.72 -13.15 -9.22
CA LEU A 108 -5.55 -12.85 -8.43
C LEU A 108 -4.83 -14.15 -8.04
N TYR A 109 -3.61 -14.04 -7.52
CA TYR A 109 -2.76 -15.17 -7.20
C TYR A 109 -2.25 -15.09 -5.76
N ARG A 110 -2.06 -16.25 -5.12
CA ARG A 110 -1.42 -16.33 -3.80
C ARG A 110 -0.41 -17.46 -3.79
N GLY A 111 0.73 -17.18 -3.19
CA GLY A 111 1.78 -18.16 -2.96
C GLY A 111 2.01 -18.43 -1.49
N ARG A 112 2.40 -19.66 -1.19
CA ARG A 112 2.95 -20.05 0.12
C ARG A 112 4.17 -20.92 -0.06
N ILE A 113 5.18 -20.69 0.77
CA ILE A 113 6.35 -21.54 0.84
C ILE A 113 5.99 -22.78 1.67
N SER A 114 6.19 -23.97 1.10
CA SER A 114 5.94 -25.25 1.77
C SER A 114 6.86 -26.32 1.20
N GLU A 115 7.50 -27.12 2.05
CA GLU A 115 8.33 -28.25 1.61
C GLU A 115 7.51 -29.36 0.93
N LYS A 116 6.23 -29.50 1.32
CA LYS A 116 5.30 -30.45 0.74
C LYS A 116 4.22 -29.73 -0.07
N PRO A 117 3.76 -30.29 -1.20
CA PRO A 117 2.65 -29.73 -1.96
C PRO A 117 1.43 -29.47 -1.06
N LEU A 118 0.91 -28.24 -1.11
CA LEU A 118 -0.34 -27.90 -0.43
C LEU A 118 -1.52 -28.39 -1.27
N THR A 119 -2.30 -29.32 -0.74
CA THR A 119 -3.46 -29.92 -1.43
C THR A 119 -4.81 -29.46 -0.88
N ASP A 120 -4.84 -28.87 0.32
CA ASP A 120 -6.04 -28.27 0.91
C ASP A 120 -6.10 -26.77 0.59
N VAL A 121 -7.21 -26.34 -0.01
CA VAL A 121 -7.50 -24.94 -0.34
C VAL A 121 -7.46 -24.04 0.90
N LYS A 122 -7.82 -24.56 2.08
CA LYS A 122 -7.74 -23.81 3.35
C LYS A 122 -6.31 -23.37 3.68
N SER A 123 -5.31 -24.07 3.15
CA SER A 123 -3.91 -23.66 3.29
C SER A 123 -3.66 -22.29 2.66
N PHE A 124 -4.48 -21.84 1.71
CA PHE A 124 -4.38 -20.55 1.03
C PHE A 124 -5.25 -19.46 1.65
N TYR A 125 -6.03 -19.74 2.69
CA TYR A 125 -6.78 -18.69 3.40
C TYR A 125 -5.83 -17.72 4.12
N HIS A 126 -6.40 -16.66 4.71
CA HIS A 126 -5.66 -15.88 5.70
C HIS A 126 -5.34 -16.77 6.92
N ILE A 127 -4.36 -16.37 7.72
CA ILE A 127 -4.00 -17.11 8.94
C ILE A 127 -5.23 -17.15 9.87
N PRO A 128 -5.56 -18.31 10.47
CA PRO A 128 -6.69 -18.41 11.39
C PRO A 128 -6.61 -17.45 12.56
N PHE A 129 -7.74 -16.92 13.03
CA PHE A 129 -7.81 -16.03 14.19
C PHE A 129 -7.38 -16.68 15.52
N ASN A 130 -7.35 -18.01 15.60
CA ASN A 130 -6.80 -18.76 16.74
C ASN A 130 -5.31 -19.13 16.57
N GLN A 131 -4.69 -18.77 15.45
CA GLN A 131 -3.27 -19.00 15.16
C GLN A 131 -2.51 -17.69 14.90
N ARG A 132 -2.92 -16.61 15.60
CA ARG A 132 -2.36 -15.26 15.41
C ARG A 132 -0.85 -15.16 15.64
N TYR A 133 -0.28 -16.07 16.42
CA TYR A 133 1.16 -16.16 16.66
C TYR A 133 1.98 -16.52 15.40
N LEU A 134 1.34 -17.03 14.34
CA LEU A 134 1.99 -17.32 13.05
C LEU A 134 2.10 -16.08 12.14
N ILE A 135 1.49 -14.95 12.51
CA ILE A 135 1.44 -13.76 11.68
C ILE A 135 2.80 -13.07 11.73
N GLY A 136 3.48 -13.08 10.58
CA GLY A 136 4.73 -12.33 10.37
C GLY A 136 4.48 -10.84 10.16
N ASN A 137 5.56 -10.06 10.21
CA ASN A 137 5.52 -8.62 9.97
C ASN A 137 5.56 -8.32 8.45
N GLN A 138 4.48 -7.77 7.91
CA GLN A 138 4.32 -7.38 6.49
C GLN A 138 3.98 -5.89 6.37
N ARG A 139 4.19 -5.31 5.17
CA ARG A 139 4.08 -3.84 4.94
C ARG A 139 2.73 -3.26 5.38
N TYR A 140 1.64 -3.91 5.01
CA TYR A 140 0.27 -3.50 5.33
C TYR A 140 -0.39 -4.53 6.26
N SER A 141 0.24 -4.78 7.42
CA SER A 141 -0.25 -5.73 8.42
C SER A 141 -0.19 -5.13 9.82
N LEU A 142 -0.86 -5.76 10.77
CA LEU A 142 -0.76 -5.44 12.19
C LEU A 142 -0.40 -6.70 12.95
N SER A 143 0.42 -6.54 14.00
CA SER A 143 0.83 -7.67 14.84
C SER A 143 -0.40 -8.42 15.36
N GLY A 144 -0.45 -9.73 15.11
CA GLY A 144 -1.55 -10.57 15.56
C GLY A 144 -2.87 -10.39 14.79
N ILE A 145 -2.94 -9.56 13.74
CA ILE A 145 -4.14 -9.38 12.91
C ILE A 145 -3.93 -10.03 11.53
N PRO A 146 -4.68 -11.11 11.20
CA PRO A 146 -4.55 -11.75 9.88
C PRO A 146 -4.87 -10.77 8.75
N CYS A 147 -4.23 -10.95 7.61
CA CYS A 147 -4.59 -10.29 6.35
C CYS A 147 -4.51 -11.31 5.21
N LEU A 148 -5.29 -11.11 4.14
CA LEU A 148 -5.21 -11.93 2.93
C LEU A 148 -4.45 -11.17 1.85
N TYR A 149 -3.21 -11.59 1.59
CA TYR A 149 -2.34 -11.04 0.56
C TYR A 149 -2.51 -11.82 -0.75
N LEU A 150 -2.91 -11.14 -1.80
CA LEU A 150 -2.98 -11.64 -3.18
C LEU A 150 -2.16 -10.71 -4.10
N ALA A 151 -1.73 -11.22 -5.26
CA ALA A 151 -1.03 -10.45 -6.28
C ALA A 151 -1.77 -10.54 -7.63
N SER A 152 -1.58 -9.54 -8.49
CA SER A 152 -2.14 -9.49 -9.85
C SER A 152 -1.52 -10.51 -10.81
N SER A 153 -0.32 -11.02 -10.52
CA SER A 153 0.37 -11.99 -11.36
C SER A 153 1.16 -13.00 -10.51
N MET A 154 1.41 -14.19 -11.08
CA MET A 154 2.30 -15.18 -10.46
C MET A 154 3.73 -14.66 -10.33
N ASP A 155 4.23 -13.93 -11.32
CA ASP A 155 5.58 -13.34 -11.28
C ASP A 155 5.73 -12.39 -10.11
N CYS A 156 4.70 -11.61 -9.80
CA CYS A 156 4.67 -10.75 -8.61
C CYS A 156 4.69 -11.58 -7.31
N VAL A 157 3.96 -12.70 -7.25
CA VAL A 157 4.06 -13.64 -6.11
C VAL A 157 5.49 -14.16 -5.94
N TYR A 158 6.14 -14.58 -7.02
CA TYR A 158 7.52 -15.07 -6.97
C TYR A 158 8.51 -13.98 -6.55
N ALA A 159 8.33 -12.76 -7.04
CA ALA A 159 9.16 -11.61 -6.64
C ALA A 159 9.02 -11.35 -5.13
N GLU A 160 7.81 -11.31 -4.59
CA GLU A 160 7.55 -11.08 -3.15
C GLU A 160 8.05 -12.23 -2.25
N LEU A 161 8.02 -13.47 -2.73
CA LEU A 161 8.52 -14.63 -1.99
C LEU A 161 10.03 -14.89 -2.17
N GLY A 162 10.72 -14.08 -2.99
CA GLY A 162 12.16 -14.16 -3.23
C GLY A 162 12.58 -15.34 -4.12
N GLN A 163 11.79 -15.67 -5.14
CA GLN A 163 12.05 -16.73 -6.14
C GLN A 163 12.46 -18.09 -5.55
N LYS A 164 11.91 -18.45 -4.39
CA LYS A 164 12.23 -19.71 -3.71
C LYS A 164 11.67 -20.91 -4.48
N LYS A 165 12.37 -22.05 -4.44
CA LYS A 165 12.02 -23.27 -5.19
C LYS A 165 10.71 -23.96 -4.74
N ASN A 166 10.21 -23.65 -3.55
CA ASN A 166 9.12 -24.40 -2.90
C ASN A 166 7.83 -23.58 -2.75
N VAL A 167 7.44 -22.83 -3.78
CA VAL A 167 6.23 -21.97 -3.75
C VAL A 167 5.02 -22.74 -4.29
N CYS A 168 4.09 -23.11 -3.40
CA CYS A 168 2.78 -23.59 -3.78
C CYS A 168 1.88 -22.40 -4.15
N LEU A 169 1.19 -22.48 -5.29
CA LEU A 169 0.36 -21.39 -5.82
C LEU A 169 -1.13 -21.76 -5.86
N CYS A 170 -1.98 -20.75 -5.71
CA CYS A 170 -3.38 -20.82 -6.10
C CYS A 170 -3.81 -19.61 -6.92
N GLU A 171 -4.83 -19.83 -7.74
CA GLU A 171 -5.65 -18.79 -8.37
C GLU A 171 -6.82 -18.47 -7.45
N CYS A 172 -7.11 -17.19 -7.29
CA CYS A 172 -8.24 -16.66 -6.55
C CYS A 172 -9.09 -15.87 -7.53
N LYS A 173 -10.14 -16.49 -8.08
CA LYS A 173 -11.10 -15.82 -8.96
C LYS A 173 -12.07 -15.00 -8.12
N CYS A 174 -12.15 -13.70 -8.38
CA CYS A 174 -12.97 -12.75 -7.65
C CYS A 174 -14.44 -12.94 -8.05
N LYS A 175 -15.33 -13.16 -7.08
CA LYS A 175 -16.78 -13.29 -7.31
C LYS A 175 -17.54 -11.96 -7.18
N LYS A 176 -16.89 -10.97 -6.56
CA LYS A 176 -17.38 -9.61 -6.38
C LYS A 176 -16.19 -8.65 -6.38
N ASP A 177 -16.48 -7.39 -6.69
CA ASP A 177 -15.52 -6.31 -6.52
C ASP A 177 -15.48 -5.87 -5.06
N PHE A 178 -14.31 -5.39 -4.65
CA PHE A 178 -14.09 -4.83 -3.32
C PHE A 178 -13.73 -3.35 -3.44
N PRO A 179 -14.30 -2.46 -2.62
CA PRO A 179 -13.77 -1.12 -2.45
C PRO A 179 -12.37 -1.20 -1.82
N LEU A 180 -11.38 -0.57 -2.45
CA LEU A 180 -9.98 -0.63 -2.02
C LEU A 180 -9.41 0.77 -1.80
N PHE A 181 -8.52 0.90 -0.81
CA PHE A 181 -7.62 2.03 -0.68
C PHE A 181 -6.46 1.87 -1.67
N ASP A 182 -6.50 2.59 -2.78
CA ASP A 182 -5.60 2.41 -3.92
C ASP A 182 -4.36 3.31 -3.84
N MET A 183 -3.25 2.68 -3.46
CA MET A 183 -1.90 3.26 -3.44
C MET A 183 -1.11 3.01 -4.73
N SER A 184 -1.70 2.32 -5.72
CA SER A 184 -1.00 1.87 -6.92
C SER A 184 -0.86 2.91 -8.02
N ILE A 185 -1.74 3.92 -8.06
CA ILE A 185 -1.68 4.97 -9.07
C ILE A 185 -0.35 5.73 -8.94
N ASP A 186 0.44 5.74 -10.02
CA ASP A 186 1.71 6.42 -10.13
C ASP A 186 1.75 7.45 -11.26
N TYR A 187 2.93 8.01 -11.51
CA TYR A 187 3.15 8.98 -12.58
C TYR A 187 2.81 8.44 -13.97
N GLU A 188 3.20 7.19 -14.26
CA GLU A 188 2.98 6.56 -15.56
C GLU A 188 1.47 6.44 -15.82
N TYR A 189 0.73 5.92 -14.85
CA TYR A 189 -0.73 5.82 -14.95
C TYR A 189 -1.38 7.18 -15.22
N ILE A 190 -0.99 8.24 -14.49
CA ILE A 190 -1.56 9.57 -14.69
C ILE A 190 -1.19 10.16 -16.05
N LEU A 191 0.05 9.96 -16.52
CA LEU A 191 0.53 10.46 -17.81
C LEU A 191 -0.15 9.79 -19.01
N HIS A 192 -0.56 8.53 -18.89
CA HIS A 192 -1.25 7.80 -19.96
C HIS A 192 -2.74 8.14 -20.11
N HIS A 193 -3.33 8.83 -19.14
CA HIS A 193 -4.76 9.16 -19.15
C HIS A 193 -4.96 10.67 -19.27
N LYS A 194 -5.94 11.11 -20.07
CA LYS A 194 -6.36 12.52 -20.06
C LYS A 194 -6.95 12.83 -18.68
N ARG A 195 -6.37 13.80 -17.99
CA ARG A 195 -6.80 14.24 -16.66
C ARG A 195 -7.08 15.73 -16.65
N THR A 196 -8.09 16.11 -15.89
CA THR A 196 -8.35 17.49 -15.52
C THR A 196 -7.25 18.02 -14.62
N ARG A 197 -7.13 19.34 -14.52
CA ARG A 197 -6.21 19.98 -13.57
C ARG A 197 -6.46 19.51 -12.13
N LYS A 198 -7.73 19.37 -11.73
CA LYS A 198 -8.12 18.93 -10.39
C LYS A 198 -7.56 17.53 -10.11
N GLU A 199 -7.82 16.57 -11.00
CA GLU A 199 -7.33 15.20 -10.84
C GLU A 199 -5.79 15.11 -10.72
N VAL A 200 -5.05 15.97 -11.46
CA VAL A 200 -3.59 16.01 -11.33
C VAL A 200 -3.16 16.59 -9.98
N ILE A 201 -3.84 17.64 -9.47
CA ILE A 201 -3.55 18.17 -8.13
C ILE A 201 -3.88 17.11 -7.06
N ASP A 202 -5.04 16.48 -7.14
CA ASP A 202 -5.47 15.44 -6.21
C ASP A 202 -4.44 14.31 -6.18
N PHE A 203 -3.96 13.88 -7.36
CA PHE A 203 -2.84 12.95 -7.47
C PHE A 203 -1.58 13.44 -6.76
N LEU A 204 -1.15 14.69 -6.99
CA LEU A 204 0.03 15.26 -6.31
C LEU A 204 -0.15 15.28 -4.79
N TYR A 205 -1.36 15.52 -4.27
CA TYR A 205 -1.67 15.41 -2.84
C TYR A 205 -1.51 13.99 -2.29
N THR A 206 -1.71 12.93 -3.10
CA THR A 206 -1.46 11.55 -2.67
C THR A 206 0.03 11.21 -2.57
N MET A 207 0.89 11.91 -3.30
CA MET A 207 2.31 11.53 -3.46
C MET A 207 3.11 11.48 -2.17
N PRO A 208 3.00 12.43 -1.22
CA PRO A 208 3.69 12.32 0.06
C PRO A 208 3.41 11.01 0.80
N LEU A 209 2.14 10.56 0.84
CA LEU A 209 1.79 9.31 1.52
C LEU A 209 2.31 8.09 0.75
N LYS A 210 2.18 8.10 -0.58
CA LYS A 210 2.72 7.05 -1.45
C LYS A 210 4.24 6.90 -1.32
N TYR A 211 4.97 8.00 -1.28
CA TYR A 211 6.42 7.99 -1.07
C TYR A 211 6.80 7.41 0.30
N ALA A 212 6.09 7.78 1.36
CA ALA A 212 6.34 7.22 2.68
C ALA A 212 6.13 5.69 2.73
N CYS A 213 5.22 5.16 1.91
CA CYS A 213 4.93 3.73 1.83
C CYS A 213 5.81 2.96 0.84
N SER A 214 6.69 3.64 0.09
CA SER A 214 7.38 3.06 -1.08
C SER A 214 8.91 3.11 -1.00
N ILE A 215 9.43 3.13 0.22
CA ILE A 215 10.85 3.02 0.51
C ILE A 215 11.14 1.58 0.93
N LYS A 216 12.19 0.98 0.35
CA LYS A 216 12.78 -0.29 0.77
C LYS A 216 14.04 -0.01 1.58
N ALA A 217 14.19 -0.64 2.73
CA ALA A 217 15.48 -0.75 3.39
C ALA A 217 16.10 -2.09 3.01
N LEU A 218 17.40 -2.10 2.69
CA LEU A 218 18.08 -3.29 2.18
C LEU A 218 18.60 -4.20 3.31
N ASP A 219 18.91 -3.64 4.48
CA ASP A 219 19.47 -4.34 5.63
C ASP A 219 18.44 -4.96 6.59
N ASN A 220 17.14 -4.80 6.33
CA ASN A 220 16.08 -5.20 7.25
C ASN A 220 15.27 -6.43 6.81
N ASP A 221 15.81 -7.24 5.89
CA ASP A 221 15.14 -8.47 5.51
C ASP A 221 15.07 -9.45 6.70
N GLY A 222 13.91 -10.09 6.89
CA GLY A 222 13.64 -10.92 8.07
C GLY A 222 13.55 -10.19 9.42
N ALA A 223 13.77 -8.87 9.49
CA ALA A 223 13.71 -8.12 10.74
C ALA A 223 12.29 -8.11 11.33
N LYS A 224 12.18 -8.24 12.66
CA LYS A 224 10.90 -8.21 13.39
C LYS A 224 10.22 -6.84 13.29
N PHE A 225 11.02 -5.78 13.27
CA PHE A 225 10.58 -4.41 13.11
C PHE A 225 11.26 -3.80 11.88
N LYS A 226 10.52 -2.96 11.16
CA LYS A 226 10.98 -2.28 9.95
C LYS A 226 10.48 -0.84 9.99
N THR A 227 11.39 0.13 10.03
CA THR A 227 11.03 1.56 10.13
C THR A 227 10.22 2.01 8.91
N ASN A 228 10.53 1.49 7.72
CA ASN A 228 9.75 1.76 6.51
C ASN A 228 8.33 1.14 6.50
N TYR A 229 7.94 0.36 7.52
CA TYR A 229 6.57 -0.16 7.67
C TYR A 229 5.69 0.69 8.59
N ILE A 230 6.25 1.68 9.30
CA ILE A 230 5.48 2.51 10.25
C ILE A 230 4.25 3.14 9.58
N ILE A 231 4.45 3.91 8.51
CA ILE A 231 3.36 4.60 7.81
C ILE A 231 2.34 3.64 7.19
N PRO A 232 2.72 2.63 6.39
CA PRO A 232 1.73 1.72 5.81
C PRO A 232 0.95 0.91 6.85
N GLN A 233 1.56 0.54 7.98
CA GLN A 233 0.83 -0.14 9.07
C GLN A 233 -0.13 0.80 9.80
N LEU A 234 0.23 2.07 9.99
CA LEU A 234 -0.69 3.06 10.54
C LEU A 234 -1.88 3.33 9.62
N ILE A 235 -1.70 3.27 8.29
CA ILE A 235 -2.81 3.28 7.32
C ILE A 235 -3.70 2.06 7.56
N THR A 236 -3.13 0.85 7.63
CA THR A 236 -3.89 -0.38 7.90
C THR A 236 -4.68 -0.31 9.20
N ALA A 237 -4.08 0.16 10.30
CA ALA A 237 -4.77 0.38 11.57
C ALA A 237 -5.93 1.37 11.45
N THR A 238 -5.71 2.45 10.71
CA THR A 238 -6.73 3.47 10.49
C THR A 238 -7.93 2.90 9.72
N LEU A 239 -7.68 2.10 8.67
CA LEU A 239 -8.75 1.46 7.89
C LEU A 239 -9.56 0.45 8.71
N TYR A 240 -8.95 -0.29 9.65
CA TYR A 240 -9.70 -1.14 10.59
C TYR A 240 -10.56 -0.33 11.57
N ASN A 241 -10.11 0.86 11.95
CA ASN A 241 -10.80 1.69 12.95
C ASN A 241 -11.89 2.59 12.36
N MET A 242 -11.83 2.87 11.06
CA MET A 242 -12.80 3.75 10.40
C MET A 242 -14.06 2.98 10.00
N ASN A 243 -15.22 3.63 10.14
CA ASN A 243 -16.46 3.15 9.55
C ASN A 243 -16.46 3.47 8.04
N THR A 244 -15.74 2.65 7.27
CA THR A 244 -15.58 2.77 5.82
C THR A 244 -15.99 1.46 5.14
N ASP A 245 -16.40 1.55 3.88
CA ASP A 245 -16.70 0.43 3.01
C ASP A 245 -15.44 -0.22 2.41
N ILE A 246 -14.28 0.44 2.51
CA ILE A 246 -12.97 -0.08 2.10
C ILE A 246 -12.69 -1.45 2.77
N LYS A 247 -12.46 -2.48 1.95
CA LYS A 247 -12.18 -3.86 2.38
C LYS A 247 -10.73 -4.29 2.20
N GLY A 248 -9.91 -3.44 1.59
CA GLY A 248 -8.52 -3.77 1.33
C GLY A 248 -7.69 -2.61 0.82
N ILE A 249 -6.42 -2.90 0.55
CA ILE A 249 -5.42 -1.96 0.07
C ILE A 249 -4.82 -2.52 -1.22
N CYS A 250 -4.77 -1.72 -2.27
CA CYS A 250 -4.04 -2.02 -3.51
C CYS A 250 -2.72 -1.24 -3.51
N TYR A 251 -1.60 -1.88 -3.84
CA TYR A 251 -0.30 -1.19 -3.92
C TYR A 251 0.64 -1.83 -4.93
N GLY A 252 1.58 -1.05 -5.46
CA GLY A 252 2.66 -1.56 -6.32
C GLY A 252 3.72 -2.32 -5.51
N SER A 253 4.09 -3.52 -5.95
CA SER A 253 5.17 -4.31 -5.38
C SER A 253 6.52 -3.61 -5.54
N ILE A 254 7.26 -3.48 -4.44
CA ILE A 254 8.66 -2.99 -4.50
C ILE A 254 9.61 -4.14 -4.85
N ALA A 255 9.26 -5.38 -4.49
CA ALA A 255 10.06 -6.56 -4.84
C ALA A 255 9.98 -6.89 -6.34
N GLY A 256 8.80 -6.70 -6.95
CA GLY A 256 8.55 -6.87 -8.38
C GLY A 256 8.51 -5.55 -9.14
N ASN A 257 9.35 -4.57 -8.78
CA ASN A 257 9.33 -3.24 -9.39
C ASN A 257 9.64 -3.25 -10.90
N ASP A 258 10.32 -4.29 -11.38
CA ASP A 258 10.66 -4.50 -12.80
C ASP A 258 9.47 -5.07 -13.62
N LEU A 259 8.42 -5.53 -12.96
CA LEU A 259 7.20 -5.99 -13.62
C LEU A 259 6.38 -4.78 -14.09
N SER A 260 5.74 -4.90 -15.25
CA SER A 260 4.88 -3.83 -15.78
C SER A 260 3.60 -3.64 -14.95
N TYR A 261 2.98 -2.47 -15.07
CA TYR A 261 1.60 -2.29 -14.63
C TYR A 261 0.63 -3.02 -15.59
N PRO A 262 -0.42 -3.71 -15.10
CA PRO A 262 -0.79 -3.92 -13.70
C PRO A 262 -0.21 -5.21 -13.09
N MET A 263 0.74 -5.90 -13.75
CA MET A 263 1.27 -7.20 -13.27
C MET A 263 1.98 -7.13 -11.92
N ARG A 264 2.49 -5.96 -11.52
CA ARG A 264 3.21 -5.72 -10.26
C ARG A 264 2.34 -5.39 -9.04
N LEU A 265 1.02 -5.49 -9.13
CA LEU A 265 0.12 -5.05 -8.05
C LEU A 265 -0.10 -6.14 -6.99
N ASN A 266 -0.17 -5.70 -5.74
CA ASN A 266 -0.58 -6.51 -4.60
C ASN A 266 -1.89 -5.97 -4.02
N TYR A 267 -2.68 -6.89 -3.49
CA TYR A 267 -3.98 -6.66 -2.88
C TYR A 267 -3.97 -7.25 -1.48
N VAL A 268 -4.21 -6.41 -0.48
CA VAL A 268 -4.30 -6.82 0.93
C VAL A 268 -5.73 -6.65 1.38
N TYR A 269 -6.46 -7.75 1.53
CA TYR A 269 -7.79 -7.71 2.12
C TYR A 269 -7.69 -7.78 3.64
N LEU A 270 -8.62 -7.09 4.30
CA LEU A 270 -8.68 -6.91 5.75
C LEU A 270 -9.82 -7.79 6.33
N PRO A 271 -9.52 -8.99 6.84
CA PRO A 271 -10.51 -9.89 7.43
C PRO A 271 -11.18 -9.29 8.67
N VAL A 272 -12.48 -9.49 8.80
CA VAL A 272 -13.26 -9.06 9.96
C VAL A 272 -13.28 -10.17 11.01
N TYR A 273 -12.70 -9.89 12.17
CA TYR A 273 -12.80 -10.79 13.32
C TYR A 273 -14.08 -10.52 14.10
N VAL A 274 -14.86 -11.58 14.35
CA VAL A 274 -16.02 -11.51 15.23
C VAL A 274 -15.81 -12.48 16.39
N LEU A 275 -15.87 -11.94 17.62
CA LEU A 275 -15.65 -12.70 18.83
C LEU A 275 -16.62 -13.89 18.93
N GLY A 276 -16.10 -15.08 19.21
CA GLY A 276 -16.89 -16.30 19.38
C GLY A 276 -17.42 -16.93 18.08
N LYS A 277 -17.02 -16.43 16.89
CA LYS A 277 -17.39 -17.02 15.59
C LYS A 277 -16.24 -17.86 14.99
N ASP A 278 -16.31 -18.08 13.67
CA ASP A 278 -15.34 -18.82 12.87
C ASP A 278 -13.90 -18.36 13.09
N ILE A 279 -12.97 -19.30 12.90
CA ILE A 279 -11.53 -19.02 12.92
C ILE A 279 -11.04 -18.35 11.64
N TYR A 280 -11.91 -18.19 10.64
CA TYR A 280 -11.68 -17.45 9.40
C TYR A 280 -12.80 -16.44 9.17
N ASP A 281 -12.51 -15.37 8.43
CA ASP A 281 -13.54 -14.53 7.82
C ASP A 281 -14.11 -15.27 6.60
N MET A 282 -15.15 -16.06 6.84
CA MET A 282 -15.77 -16.88 5.80
C MET A 282 -16.45 -16.03 4.72
N GLU A 283 -16.90 -14.81 5.02
CA GLU A 283 -17.48 -13.91 4.02
C GLU A 283 -16.40 -13.46 3.01
N LEU A 284 -15.24 -13.04 3.51
CA LEU A 284 -14.11 -12.69 2.66
C LEU A 284 -13.65 -13.89 1.84
N ILE A 285 -13.45 -15.04 2.48
CA ILE A 285 -12.93 -16.24 1.81
C ILE A 285 -13.88 -16.73 0.70
N THR A 286 -15.19 -16.79 0.97
CA THR A 286 -16.18 -17.29 0.00
C THR A 286 -16.40 -16.34 -1.18
N SER A 287 -15.95 -15.08 -1.06
CA SER A 287 -15.91 -14.10 -2.14
C SER A 287 -14.84 -14.40 -3.22
N PHE A 288 -14.00 -15.41 -2.99
CA PHE A 288 -13.06 -15.95 -3.97
C PHE A 288 -13.41 -17.40 -4.30
N ASP A 289 -13.28 -17.78 -5.58
CA ASP A 289 -13.17 -19.18 -5.99
C ASP A 289 -11.68 -19.54 -6.08
N ILE A 290 -11.23 -20.39 -5.16
CA ILE A 290 -9.81 -20.68 -4.97
C ILE A 290 -9.46 -22.03 -5.57
N LYS A 291 -8.57 -22.01 -6.57
CA LYS A 291 -8.09 -23.20 -7.27
C LYS A 291 -6.59 -23.35 -7.08
N ILE A 292 -6.16 -24.44 -6.45
CA ILE A 292 -4.75 -24.77 -6.30
C ILE A 292 -4.17 -25.08 -7.69
N ARG A 293 -3.05 -24.44 -8.03
CA ARG A 293 -2.30 -24.79 -9.23
C ARG A 293 -1.40 -25.97 -8.90
N LYS A 294 -1.60 -27.09 -9.60
CA LYS A 294 -0.67 -28.21 -9.56
C LYS A 294 0.63 -27.75 -10.24
N MET A 295 1.77 -27.99 -9.59
CA MET A 295 3.09 -27.85 -10.20
C MET A 295 3.25 -28.84 -11.35
#